data_AF-A0A933PQ24-F1
#
_entry.id   AF-A0A933PQ24-F1
#
_cell.length_a   1.000
_cell.length_b   1.000
_cell.length_c   1.000
_cell.angle_alpha   90.00
_cell.angle_beta   90.00
_cell.angle_gamma   90.00
#
_symmetry.space_group_name_H-M   'P 1'
#
loop_
_entity.id
_entity.type
_entity.pdbx_description
1 polymer ?
#
loop_
_entity_poly.entity_id
_entity_poly.type
_entity_poly.pdbx_seq_one_letter_code
_entity_poly.pdbx_strand_id
1 'polypeptide(L)'
;MTVDPLRLSELLCARLLHDLAGPMGALANGAELLADDPDPDTVREAGALVGATAQQLARRLRLFRAAFGWEGGAPADPQEAGRLLKDHLAPLDGQAETLRLEWRAPTAGLSRPQIKLALLLALMAAESLPRGGELAVEIGPQAIVVGARGVGAKLETSQAAILKGEEPAELSPRNALGLAVRFLTNSVKGYLVIEEAKDHIMLRVGLEQPK
;
A
#
# COMPACT_ATOMS: atom_id res chain seq x y z
N MET A 1 7.17 1.13 -22.82
CA MET A 1 6.26 2.16 -22.28
C MET A 1 7.08 3.29 -21.67
N THR A 2 7.07 4.45 -22.31
CA THR A 2 7.66 5.69 -21.78
C THR A 2 6.53 6.54 -21.23
N VAL A 3 6.40 6.61 -19.90
CA VAL A 3 5.50 7.57 -19.24
C VAL A 3 6.32 8.78 -18.85
N ASP A 4 5.84 9.97 -19.15
CA ASP A 4 6.45 11.21 -18.69
C ASP A 4 6.57 11.20 -17.15
N PRO A 5 7.78 11.34 -16.57
CA PRO A 5 7.99 11.38 -15.13
C PRO A 5 7.14 12.43 -14.40
N LEU A 6 6.90 13.59 -15.01
CA LEU A 6 6.04 14.61 -14.43
C LEU A 6 4.60 14.10 -14.35
N ARG A 7 4.09 13.54 -15.45
CA ARG A 7 2.74 12.95 -15.48
C ARG A 7 2.56 11.83 -14.47
N LEU A 8 3.54 10.93 -14.32
CA LEU A 8 3.47 9.87 -13.29
C LEU A 8 3.41 10.48 -11.88
N SER A 9 4.20 11.52 -11.63
CA SER A 9 4.22 12.22 -10.34
C SER A 9 2.88 12.87 -10.03
N GLU A 10 2.23 13.52 -11.01
CA GLU A 10 0.88 14.07 -10.86
C GLU A 10 -0.15 13.00 -10.48
N LEU A 11 -0.11 11.84 -11.16
CA LEU A 11 -1.05 10.75 -10.92
C LEU A 11 -0.86 10.11 -9.54
N LEU A 12 0.39 9.95 -9.09
CA LEU A 12 0.72 9.48 -7.75
C LEU A 12 0.27 10.49 -6.68
N CYS A 13 0.51 11.78 -6.89
CA CYS A 13 0.03 12.84 -5.99
C CYS A 13 -1.50 12.83 -5.90
N ALA A 14 -2.21 12.76 -7.03
CA ALA A 14 -3.67 12.68 -7.05
C ALA A 14 -4.20 11.46 -6.30
N ARG A 15 -3.55 10.29 -6.45
CA ARG A 15 -3.90 9.07 -5.72
C ARG A 15 -3.71 9.23 -4.21
N LEU A 16 -2.56 9.73 -3.78
CA LEU A 16 -2.25 9.92 -2.36
C LEU A 16 -3.21 10.93 -1.71
N LEU A 17 -3.53 12.03 -2.39
CA LEU A 17 -4.49 13.02 -1.90
C LEU A 17 -5.89 12.43 -1.78
N HIS A 18 -6.34 11.65 -2.77
CA HIS A 18 -7.62 10.95 -2.72
C HIS A 18 -7.69 10.01 -1.51
N ASP A 19 -6.65 9.20 -1.27
CA ASP A 19 -6.63 8.22 -0.18
C ASP A 19 -6.56 8.86 1.22
N LEU A 20 -6.13 10.12 1.30
CA LEU A 20 -6.12 10.92 2.53
C LEU A 20 -7.40 11.75 2.73
N ALA A 21 -8.13 12.08 1.66
CA ALA A 21 -9.30 12.95 1.72
C ALA A 21 -10.39 12.43 2.66
N GLY A 22 -10.72 11.13 2.57
CA GLY A 22 -11.76 10.52 3.40
C GLY A 22 -11.49 10.65 4.91
N PRO A 23 -10.35 10.13 5.43
CA PRO A 23 -10.00 10.29 6.84
C PRO A 23 -9.82 11.75 7.27
N MET A 24 -9.31 12.63 6.40
CA MET A 24 -9.22 14.06 6.71
C MET A 24 -10.61 14.70 6.90
N GLY A 25 -11.59 14.33 6.07
CA GLY A 25 -12.98 14.77 6.24
C GLY A 25 -13.59 14.27 7.54
N ALA A 26 -13.39 13.00 7.88
CA ALA A 26 -13.86 12.43 9.15
C ALA A 26 -13.25 13.15 10.37
N LEU A 27 -11.96 13.50 10.30
CA LEU A 27 -11.27 14.25 11.34
C LEU A 27 -11.86 15.67 11.51
N ALA A 28 -12.11 16.37 10.39
CA ALA A 28 -12.72 17.70 10.41
C ALA A 28 -14.12 17.67 11.02
N ASN A 29 -14.96 16.73 10.57
CA ASN A 29 -16.32 16.56 11.09
C ASN A 29 -16.31 16.26 12.61
N GLY A 30 -15.40 15.40 13.06
CA GLY A 30 -15.25 15.11 14.50
C GLY A 30 -14.82 16.33 15.31
N ALA A 31 -13.96 17.18 14.75
CA ALA A 31 -13.53 18.42 15.40
C ALA A 31 -14.66 19.47 15.45
N GLU A 32 -15.50 19.55 14.41
CA GLU A 32 -16.69 20.40 14.39
C GLU A 32 -17.70 19.97 15.47
N LEU A 33 -17.97 18.66 15.60
CA LEU A 33 -18.85 18.14 16.64
C LEU A 33 -18.37 18.48 18.05
N LEU A 34 -17.06 18.45 18.29
CA LEU A 34 -16.46 18.86 19.58
C LEU A 34 -16.65 20.35 19.89
N ALA A 35 -16.79 21.19 18.86
CA ALA A 35 -16.94 22.63 19.01
C ALA A 35 -18.41 23.06 19.16
N ASP A 36 -19.31 22.39 18.44
CA ASP A 36 -20.70 22.82 18.28
C ASP A 36 -21.67 22.17 19.28
N ASP A 37 -21.35 20.98 19.80
CA ASP A 37 -22.21 20.25 20.76
C ASP A 37 -21.52 20.04 22.11
N PRO A 38 -21.93 20.77 23.17
CA PRO A 38 -21.35 20.63 24.50
C PRO A 38 -21.91 19.43 25.29
N ASP A 39 -22.81 18.62 24.71
CA ASP A 39 -23.32 17.42 25.36
C ASP A 39 -22.17 16.46 25.74
N PRO A 40 -22.07 16.02 27.01
CA PRO A 40 -20.95 15.21 27.47
C PRO A 40 -20.76 13.89 26.71
N ASP A 41 -21.84 13.26 26.24
CA ASP A 41 -21.77 12.01 25.48
C ASP A 41 -21.32 12.28 24.04
N THR A 42 -21.83 13.34 23.40
CA THR A 42 -21.35 13.77 22.08
C THR A 42 -19.85 14.09 22.12
N VAL A 43 -19.40 14.85 23.12
CA VAL A 43 -17.98 15.22 23.28
C VAL A 43 -17.10 13.97 23.45
N ARG A 44 -17.55 13.00 24.24
CA ARG A 44 -16.83 11.74 24.46
C ARG A 44 -16.69 10.94 23.16
N GLU A 45 -17.77 10.83 22.39
CA GLU A 45 -17.79 10.06 21.14
C GLU A 45 -17.00 10.75 20.02
N ALA A 46 -17.19 12.05 19.85
CA ALA A 46 -16.43 12.84 18.89
C ALA A 46 -14.92 12.84 19.22
N GLY A 47 -14.56 12.94 20.50
CA GLY A 47 -13.16 12.84 20.95
C GLY A 47 -12.53 11.48 20.63
N ALA A 48 -13.26 10.38 20.86
CA ALA A 48 -12.81 9.04 20.49
C ALA A 48 -12.64 8.89 18.97
N LEU A 49 -13.59 9.40 18.18
CA LEU A 49 -13.53 9.38 16.72
C LEU A 49 -12.33 10.17 16.19
N VAL A 50 -12.09 11.39 16.70
CA VAL A 50 -10.96 12.24 16.34
C VAL A 50 -9.64 11.53 16.65
N GLY A 51 -9.50 10.97 17.86
CA GLY A 51 -8.31 10.25 18.28
C GLY A 51 -8.00 9.04 17.39
N ALA A 52 -9.00 8.20 17.13
CA ALA A 52 -8.87 7.03 16.26
C ALA A 52 -8.51 7.43 14.82
N THR A 53 -9.20 8.43 14.26
CA THR A 53 -8.96 8.91 12.89
C THR A 53 -7.57 9.52 12.73
N ALA A 54 -7.11 10.31 13.71
CA ALA A 54 -5.77 10.89 13.72
C ALA A 54 -4.68 9.79 13.77
N GLN A 55 -4.89 8.74 14.58
CA GLN A 55 -3.97 7.61 14.65
C GLN A 55 -3.90 6.85 13.31
N GLN A 56 -5.05 6.62 12.67
CA GLN A 56 -5.11 5.99 11.34
C GLN A 56 -4.39 6.82 10.28
N LEU A 57 -4.62 8.13 10.25
CA LEU A 57 -3.93 9.07 9.36
C LEU A 57 -2.41 9.02 9.58
N ALA A 58 -1.96 9.04 10.83
CA ALA A 58 -0.54 8.97 11.16
C ALA A 58 0.10 7.65 10.70
N ARG A 59 -0.57 6.50 10.91
CA ARG A 59 -0.13 5.17 10.41
C ARG A 59 -0.02 5.17 8.88
N ARG A 60 -1.06 5.67 8.18
CA ARG A 60 -1.10 5.78 6.71
C ARG A 60 0.02 6.68 6.17
N LEU A 61 0.24 7.86 6.75
CA LEU A 61 1.31 8.77 6.34
C LEU A 61 2.70 8.15 6.53
N ARG A 62 2.95 7.43 7.62
CA ARG A 62 4.23 6.74 7.84
C ARG A 62 4.47 5.67 6.78
N LEU A 63 3.47 4.84 6.46
CA LEU A 63 3.60 3.85 5.39
C LEU A 63 3.77 4.51 4.02
N PHE A 64 2.98 5.54 3.70
CA PHE A 64 3.11 6.24 2.42
C PHE A 64 4.47 6.88 2.24
N ARG A 65 5.04 7.46 3.31
CA ARG A 65 6.42 7.97 3.30
C ARG A 65 7.44 6.87 3.00
N ALA A 66 7.25 5.68 3.56
CA ALA A 66 8.10 4.51 3.31
C ALA A 66 7.97 3.94 1.89
N ALA A 67 6.74 3.83 1.39
CA ALA A 67 6.43 3.17 0.12
C ALA A 67 6.58 4.09 -1.10
N PHE A 68 6.33 5.40 -0.97
CA PHE A 68 6.34 6.36 -2.08
C PHE A 68 7.46 7.39 -1.98
N GLY A 69 7.98 7.68 -0.78
CA GLY A 69 8.95 8.75 -0.54
C GLY A 69 10.29 8.61 -1.26
N TRP A 70 11.01 9.74 -1.32
CA TRP A 70 12.42 9.83 -1.74
C TRP A 70 13.35 9.19 -0.68
N GLU A 71 14.63 8.98 -0.97
CA GLU A 71 15.59 8.16 -0.20
C GLU A 71 15.54 8.28 1.33
N GLY A 72 15.27 9.46 1.90
CA GLY A 72 15.12 9.66 3.36
C GLY A 72 13.78 9.21 3.96
N GLY A 73 12.84 8.80 3.12
CA GLY A 73 11.52 8.27 3.47
C GLY A 73 11.46 6.75 3.51
N ALA A 74 12.20 6.07 2.63
CA ALA A 74 12.24 4.61 2.58
C ALA A 74 12.98 4.02 3.78
N PRO A 75 12.47 2.97 4.43
CA PRO A 75 13.17 2.29 5.52
C PRO A 75 14.43 1.60 4.97
N ALA A 76 15.51 1.63 5.76
CA ALA A 76 16.72 0.85 5.48
C ALA A 76 16.59 -0.59 6.01
N ASP A 77 15.74 -0.78 7.02
CA ASP A 77 15.47 -2.06 7.65
C ASP A 77 14.19 -2.70 7.09
N PRO A 78 14.27 -3.89 6.48
CA PRO A 78 13.09 -4.63 6.01
C PRO A 78 12.10 -4.96 7.12
N GLN A 79 12.53 -5.09 8.37
CA GLN A 79 11.64 -5.36 9.51
C GLN A 79 10.87 -4.11 9.95
N GLU A 80 11.48 -2.93 9.84
CA GLU A 80 10.77 -1.65 9.97
C GLU A 80 9.67 -1.53 8.90
N ALA A 81 9.97 -1.87 7.65
CA ALA A 81 8.98 -1.85 6.57
C ALA A 81 7.77 -2.77 6.88
N GLY A 82 8.02 -3.99 7.33
CA GLY A 82 6.97 -4.92 7.74
C GLY A 82 6.11 -4.40 8.90
N ARG A 83 6.72 -3.74 9.90
CA ARG A 83 5.99 -3.10 11.01
C ARG A 83 5.12 -1.95 10.53
N LEU A 84 5.63 -1.09 9.65
CA LEU A 84 4.85 0.01 9.07
C LEU A 84 3.64 -0.49 8.27
N LEU A 85 3.82 -1.56 7.51
CA LEU A 85 2.74 -2.21 6.78
C LEU A 85 1.72 -2.83 7.75
N LYS A 86 2.18 -3.54 8.78
CA LYS A 86 1.31 -4.12 9.81
C LYS A 86 0.47 -3.03 10.50
N ASP A 87 1.10 -1.95 10.93
CA ASP A 87 0.42 -0.84 11.60
C ASP A 87 -0.62 -0.19 10.69
N HIS A 88 -0.34 -0.07 9.40
CA HIS A 88 -1.28 0.47 8.42
C HIS A 88 -2.51 -0.41 8.21
N LEU A 89 -2.33 -1.73 8.21
CA LEU A 89 -3.38 -2.73 8.01
C LEU A 89 -4.15 -3.04 9.30
N ALA A 90 -3.61 -2.68 10.45
CA ALA A 90 -4.24 -2.90 11.74
C ALA A 90 -5.58 -2.16 11.82
N PRO A 91 -6.62 -2.80 12.40
CA PRO A 91 -7.90 -2.16 12.60
C PRO A 91 -7.77 -0.96 13.57
N LEU A 92 -8.78 -0.10 13.54
CA LEU A 92 -9.00 0.86 14.61
C LEU A 92 -9.42 0.14 15.90
N ASP A 93 -9.19 0.77 17.03
CA ASP A 93 -9.58 0.21 18.33
C ASP A 93 -11.07 -0.14 18.34
N GLY A 94 -11.39 -1.37 18.75
CA GLY A 94 -12.75 -1.90 18.77
C GLY A 94 -13.27 -2.44 17.44
N GLN A 95 -12.51 -2.31 16.33
CA GLN A 95 -12.87 -2.94 15.06
C GLN A 95 -12.23 -4.33 14.91
N ALA A 96 -12.93 -5.22 14.20
CA ALA A 96 -12.41 -6.56 13.90
C ALA A 96 -11.24 -6.48 12.90
N GLU A 97 -10.26 -7.36 13.08
CA GLU A 97 -9.19 -7.55 12.09
C GLU A 97 -9.79 -8.15 10.81
N THR A 98 -9.70 -7.42 9.70
CA THR A 98 -10.17 -7.87 8.40
C THR A 98 -9.06 -8.49 7.56
N LEU A 99 -7.80 -8.11 7.79
CA LEU A 99 -6.66 -8.52 6.99
C LEU A 99 -5.50 -8.97 7.87
N ARG A 100 -5.03 -10.20 7.66
CA ARG A 100 -3.89 -10.77 8.37
C ARG A 100 -2.63 -10.66 7.53
N LEU A 101 -1.57 -10.10 8.11
CA LEU A 101 -0.27 -9.97 7.45
C LEU A 101 0.72 -11.01 7.96
N GLU A 102 1.29 -11.79 7.03
CA GLU A 102 2.55 -12.50 7.23
C GLU A 102 3.68 -11.76 6.51
N TRP A 103 4.74 -11.39 7.24
CA TRP A 103 5.92 -10.72 6.68
C TRP A 103 7.18 -11.52 6.95
N ARG A 104 7.86 -11.95 5.90
CA ARG A 104 9.11 -12.72 5.95
C ARG A 104 10.16 -12.01 5.10
N ALA A 105 11.19 -11.50 5.74
CA ALA A 105 12.28 -10.80 5.06
C ALA A 105 13.62 -11.08 5.78
N PRO A 106 14.75 -11.05 5.07
CA PRO A 106 16.07 -11.08 5.70
C PRO A 106 16.27 -9.84 6.57
N THR A 107 17.19 -9.94 7.53
CA THR A 107 17.54 -8.83 8.43
C THR A 107 18.49 -7.81 7.78
N ALA A 108 19.16 -8.18 6.68
CA ALA A 108 20.09 -7.33 5.95
C ALA A 108 20.21 -7.75 4.48
N GLY A 109 20.95 -6.98 3.67
CA GLY A 109 21.28 -7.33 2.28
C GLY A 109 20.22 -6.93 1.25
N LEU A 110 19.14 -6.26 1.67
CA LEU A 110 18.17 -5.66 0.75
C LEU A 110 18.49 -4.19 0.50
N SER A 111 18.45 -3.80 -0.77
CA SER A 111 18.52 -2.41 -1.18
C SER A 111 17.20 -1.69 -0.89
N ARG A 112 17.26 -0.37 -0.68
CA ARG A 112 16.05 0.47 -0.48
C ARG A 112 15.01 0.30 -1.60
N PRO A 113 15.39 0.22 -2.90
CA PRO A 113 14.44 -0.07 -3.96
C PRO A 113 13.71 -1.42 -3.82
N GLN A 114 14.38 -2.48 -3.36
CA GLN A 114 13.75 -3.78 -3.13
C GLN A 114 12.73 -3.71 -1.98
N ILE A 115 13.08 -3.04 -0.88
CA ILE A 115 12.16 -2.85 0.26
C ILE A 115 10.94 -2.03 -0.17
N LYS A 116 11.16 -0.94 -0.93
CA LYS A 116 10.09 -0.10 -1.49
C LYS A 116 9.20 -0.91 -2.43
N LEU A 117 9.77 -1.76 -3.27
CA LEU A 117 9.03 -2.61 -4.19
C LEU A 117 8.14 -3.61 -3.44
N ALA A 118 8.65 -4.24 -2.38
CA ALA A 118 7.86 -5.13 -1.53
C ALA A 118 6.65 -4.40 -0.90
N LEU A 119 6.84 -3.18 -0.39
CA LEU A 119 5.74 -2.38 0.15
C LEU A 119 4.68 -2.01 -0.91
N LEU A 120 5.10 -1.60 -2.11
CA LEU A 120 4.17 -1.26 -3.19
C LEU A 120 3.39 -2.47 -3.70
N LEU A 121 4.04 -3.64 -3.81
CA LEU A 121 3.38 -4.89 -4.14
C LEU A 121 2.38 -5.30 -3.05
N ALA A 122 2.76 -5.16 -1.78
CA ALA A 122 1.89 -5.46 -0.64
C ALA A 122 0.66 -4.54 -0.58
N LEU A 123 0.84 -3.23 -0.83
CA LEU A 123 -0.27 -2.28 -0.94
C LEU A 123 -1.24 -2.68 -2.06
N MET A 124 -0.71 -2.99 -3.25
CA MET A 124 -1.52 -3.43 -4.38
C MET A 124 -2.28 -4.73 -4.09
N ALA A 125 -1.61 -5.69 -3.48
CA ALA A 125 -2.22 -6.96 -3.08
C ALA A 125 -3.27 -6.77 -1.98
N ALA A 126 -3.07 -5.85 -1.03
CA ALA A 126 -4.10 -5.49 -0.04
C ALA A 126 -5.33 -4.84 -0.69
N GLU A 127 -5.14 -3.95 -1.67
CA GLU A 127 -6.24 -3.33 -2.44
C GLU A 127 -7.06 -4.34 -3.24
N SER A 128 -6.47 -5.50 -3.54
CA SER A 128 -7.15 -6.58 -4.25
C SER A 128 -8.09 -7.41 -3.35
N LEU A 129 -8.13 -7.16 -2.04
CA LEU A 129 -8.91 -7.90 -1.04
C LEU A 129 -10.13 -7.10 -0.54
N PRO A 130 -11.23 -7.00 -1.31
CA PRO A 130 -12.36 -6.12 -0.98
C PRO A 130 -13.10 -6.50 0.31
N ARG A 131 -12.94 -7.75 0.78
CA ARG A 131 -13.56 -8.27 2.00
C ARG A 131 -12.52 -8.67 3.05
N GLY A 132 -11.28 -8.22 2.89
CA GLY A 132 -10.16 -8.68 3.71
C GLY A 132 -9.72 -10.11 3.36
N GLY A 133 -8.93 -10.71 4.25
CA GLY A 133 -8.33 -12.02 4.06
C GLY A 133 -6.91 -12.11 4.59
N GLU A 134 -6.05 -12.80 3.85
CA GLU A 134 -4.65 -13.04 4.18
C GLU A 134 -3.74 -12.38 3.15
N LEU A 135 -2.71 -11.68 3.64
CA LEU A 135 -1.65 -11.07 2.85
C LEU A 135 -0.32 -11.65 3.34
N ALA A 136 0.43 -12.27 2.45
CA ALA A 136 1.74 -12.83 2.74
C ALA A 136 2.79 -12.12 1.89
N VAL A 137 3.86 -11.64 2.52
CA VAL A 137 5.02 -11.04 1.87
C VAL A 137 6.25 -11.85 2.21
N GLU A 138 6.90 -12.40 1.20
CA GLU A 138 8.16 -13.10 1.31
C GLU A 138 9.22 -12.42 0.45
N ILE A 139 10.28 -11.94 1.10
CA ILE A 139 11.41 -11.30 0.44
C ILE A 139 12.62 -12.24 0.57
N GLY A 140 13.09 -12.74 -0.56
CA GLY A 140 14.27 -13.57 -0.65
C GLY A 140 15.36 -12.95 -1.52
N PRO A 141 16.55 -13.58 -1.58
CA PRO A 141 17.68 -13.09 -2.39
C PRO A 141 17.44 -13.17 -3.90
N GLN A 142 16.46 -13.96 -4.35
CA GLN A 142 16.15 -14.18 -5.76
C GLN A 142 14.79 -13.65 -6.17
N ALA A 143 13.91 -13.33 -5.23
CA ALA A 143 12.56 -12.89 -5.54
C ALA A 143 11.90 -12.15 -4.38
N ILE A 144 10.97 -11.27 -4.73
CA ILE A 144 9.93 -10.75 -3.84
C ILE A 144 8.63 -11.45 -4.26
N VAL A 145 7.93 -12.05 -3.31
CA VAL A 145 6.67 -12.77 -3.54
C VAL A 145 5.62 -12.19 -2.60
N VAL A 146 4.50 -11.75 -3.16
CA VAL A 146 3.36 -11.22 -2.42
C VAL A 146 2.10 -11.98 -2.81
N GLY A 147 1.54 -12.72 -1.87
CA GLY A 147 0.29 -13.44 -2.02
C GLY A 147 -0.86 -12.74 -1.31
N ALA A 148 -2.02 -12.68 -1.94
CA ALA A 148 -3.27 -12.22 -1.35
C ALA A 148 -4.35 -13.27 -1.54
N ARG A 149 -5.03 -13.65 -0.45
CA ARG A 149 -6.10 -14.65 -0.46
C ARG A 149 -7.33 -14.12 0.29
N GLY A 150 -8.50 -14.14 -0.36
CA GLY A 150 -9.73 -13.66 0.26
C GLY A 150 -10.92 -13.69 -0.69
N VAL A 151 -12.12 -13.63 -0.13
CA VAL A 151 -13.36 -13.72 -0.92
C VAL A 151 -13.47 -12.51 -1.85
N GLY A 152 -13.52 -12.78 -3.16
CA GLY A 152 -13.55 -11.77 -4.20
C GLY A 152 -12.18 -11.15 -4.49
N ALA A 153 -11.08 -11.79 -4.08
CA ALA A 153 -9.74 -11.29 -4.39
C ALA A 153 -9.57 -11.14 -5.90
N LYS A 154 -9.29 -9.92 -6.36
CA LYS A 154 -9.11 -9.60 -7.78
C LYS A 154 -8.25 -8.36 -7.98
N LEU A 155 -7.24 -8.43 -8.85
CA LEU A 155 -6.49 -7.25 -9.26
C LEU A 155 -7.37 -6.35 -10.13
N GLU A 156 -7.18 -5.04 -9.97
CA GLU A 156 -7.79 -4.08 -10.87
C GLU A 156 -7.26 -4.32 -12.30
N THR A 157 -8.16 -4.35 -13.28
CA THR A 157 -7.89 -4.77 -14.66
C THR A 157 -6.75 -3.98 -15.30
N SER A 158 -6.75 -2.64 -15.14
CA SER A 158 -5.71 -1.80 -15.75
C SER A 158 -4.36 -1.95 -15.06
N GLN A 159 -4.32 -2.16 -13.74
CA GLN A 159 -3.09 -2.49 -13.02
C GLN A 159 -2.53 -3.85 -13.47
N ALA A 160 -3.38 -4.88 -13.59
CA ALA A 160 -2.97 -6.20 -14.06
C ALA A 160 -2.35 -6.14 -15.47
N ALA A 161 -2.97 -5.39 -16.39
CA ALA A 161 -2.45 -5.17 -17.74
C ALA A 161 -1.06 -4.49 -17.71
N ILE A 162 -0.89 -3.42 -16.94
CA ILE A 162 0.39 -2.71 -16.78
C ILE A 162 1.48 -3.64 -16.25
N LEU A 163 1.16 -4.44 -15.23
CA LEU A 163 2.12 -5.38 -14.66
C LEU A 163 2.52 -6.49 -15.64
N LYS A 164 1.61 -6.92 -16.54
CA LYS A 164 1.90 -7.82 -17.67
C LYS A 164 2.71 -7.16 -18.79
N GLY A 165 2.88 -5.84 -18.73
CA GLY A 165 3.65 -5.06 -19.69
C GLY A 165 2.84 -4.50 -20.84
N GLU A 166 1.52 -4.56 -20.74
CA GLU A 166 0.60 -3.95 -21.70
C GLU A 166 0.51 -2.44 -21.45
N GLU A 167 0.23 -1.68 -22.51
CA GLU A 167 -0.01 -0.24 -22.38
C GLU A 167 -1.44 -0.01 -21.88
N PRO A 168 -1.64 0.81 -20.83
CA PRO A 168 -2.98 1.10 -20.36
C PRO A 168 -3.72 1.97 -21.39
N ALA A 169 -5.01 1.72 -21.57
CA ALA A 169 -5.87 2.54 -22.44
C ALA A 169 -5.91 4.02 -22.01
N GLU A 170 -5.79 4.28 -20.71
CA GLU A 170 -5.72 5.62 -20.13
C GLU A 170 -4.81 5.64 -18.91
N LEU A 171 -4.02 6.70 -18.75
CA LEU A 171 -3.25 6.94 -17.52
C LEU A 171 -4.14 7.66 -16.48
N SER A 172 -4.30 7.06 -15.31
CA SER A 172 -5.15 7.60 -14.25
C SER A 172 -4.57 7.35 -12.85
N PRO A 173 -5.04 8.07 -11.82
CA PRO A 173 -4.60 7.82 -10.44
C PRO A 173 -4.88 6.37 -9.98
N ARG A 174 -5.84 5.68 -10.60
CA ARG A 174 -6.17 4.28 -10.29
C ARG A 174 -5.09 3.29 -10.70
N ASN A 175 -4.29 3.62 -11.72
CA ASN A 175 -3.27 2.72 -12.25
C ASN A 175 -1.84 3.22 -12.04
N ALA A 176 -1.69 4.39 -11.41
CA ALA A 176 -0.42 4.97 -11.00
C ALA A 176 0.43 4.01 -10.15
N LEU A 177 -0.19 3.23 -9.26
CA LEU A 177 0.52 2.23 -8.45
C LEU A 177 1.12 1.11 -9.30
N GLY A 178 0.37 0.62 -10.30
CA GLY A 178 0.84 -0.36 -11.28
C GLY A 178 2.06 0.15 -12.06
N LEU A 179 2.01 1.42 -12.50
CA LEU A 179 3.13 2.07 -13.18
C LEU A 179 4.36 2.16 -12.27
N ALA A 180 4.18 2.61 -11.03
CA ALA A 180 5.27 2.72 -10.06
C ALA A 180 5.94 1.38 -9.77
N VAL A 181 5.15 0.31 -9.59
CA VAL A 181 5.66 -1.06 -9.42
C VAL A 181 6.46 -1.50 -10.64
N ARG A 182 5.95 -1.27 -11.86
CA ARG A 182 6.64 -1.62 -13.11
C ARG A 182 7.97 -0.88 -13.26
N PHE A 183 8.00 0.44 -13.03
CA PHE A 183 9.22 1.24 -13.08
C PHE A 183 10.25 0.78 -12.05
N LEU A 184 9.82 0.55 -10.81
CA LEU A 184 10.71 0.13 -9.74
C LEU A 184 11.23 -1.30 -9.97
N THR A 185 10.41 -2.20 -10.51
CA THR A 185 10.83 -3.53 -10.97
C THR A 185 11.97 -3.43 -11.99
N ASN A 186 11.83 -2.56 -13.00
CA ASN A 186 12.89 -2.35 -13.99
C ASN A 186 14.17 -1.78 -13.35
N SER A 187 14.05 -0.88 -12.37
CA SER A 187 15.20 -0.29 -11.67
C SER A 187 16.03 -1.31 -10.89
N VAL A 188 15.39 -2.37 -10.40
CA VAL A 188 16.06 -3.50 -9.71
C VAL A 188 16.41 -4.63 -10.68
N LYS A 189 16.31 -4.40 -12.00
CA LYS A 189 16.53 -5.42 -13.06
C LYS A 189 15.71 -6.69 -12.83
N GLY A 190 14.50 -6.53 -12.31
CA GLY A 190 13.61 -7.64 -12.04
C GLY A 190 12.64 -7.93 -13.19
N TYR A 191 11.92 -9.04 -13.08
CA TYR A 191 10.80 -9.38 -13.95
C TYR A 191 9.57 -9.73 -13.12
N LEU A 192 8.40 -9.30 -13.58
CA LEU A 192 7.12 -9.53 -12.90
C LEU A 192 6.45 -10.79 -13.46
N VAL A 193 5.91 -11.60 -12.56
CA VAL A 193 5.01 -12.72 -12.82
C VAL A 193 3.77 -12.52 -11.98
N ILE A 194 2.60 -12.68 -12.59
CA ILE A 194 1.30 -12.56 -11.94
C ILE A 194 0.57 -13.88 -12.11
N GLU A 195 0.06 -14.42 -11.02
CA GLU A 195 -0.85 -15.56 -11.06
C GLU A 195 -2.16 -15.14 -10.40
N GLU A 196 -3.26 -15.31 -11.13
CA GLU A 196 -4.61 -15.03 -10.66
C GLU A 196 -5.39 -16.34 -10.66
N ALA A 197 -5.98 -16.68 -9.51
CA ALA A 197 -6.91 -17.78 -9.35
C ALA A 197 -8.14 -17.27 -8.60
N LYS A 198 -9.18 -18.11 -8.52
CA LYS A 198 -10.37 -17.74 -7.75
C LYS A 198 -9.97 -17.43 -6.30
N ASP A 199 -10.32 -16.22 -5.84
CA ASP A 199 -10.07 -15.76 -4.47
C ASP A 199 -8.57 -15.72 -4.08
N HIS A 200 -7.66 -15.72 -5.05
CA HIS A 200 -6.21 -15.72 -4.81
C HIS A 200 -5.42 -14.98 -5.90
N ILE A 201 -4.46 -14.16 -5.47
CA ILE A 201 -3.52 -13.43 -6.33
C ILE A 201 -2.12 -13.67 -5.82
N MET A 202 -1.19 -13.87 -6.75
CA MET A 202 0.24 -13.91 -6.48
C MET A 202 0.96 -12.89 -7.37
N LEU A 203 1.71 -11.99 -6.75
CA LEU A 203 2.61 -11.06 -7.40
C LEU A 203 4.04 -11.49 -7.09
N ARG A 204 4.80 -11.89 -8.11
CA ARG A 204 6.20 -12.27 -7.96
C ARG A 204 7.08 -11.34 -8.79
N VAL A 205 8.12 -10.80 -8.15
CA VAL A 205 9.23 -10.14 -8.84
C VAL A 205 10.46 -11.02 -8.70
N GLY A 206 10.93 -11.62 -9.79
CA GLY A 206 12.25 -12.24 -9.82
C GLY A 206 13.33 -11.16 -9.82
N LEU A 207 14.37 -11.32 -9.00
CA LEU A 207 15.50 -10.41 -8.88
C LEU A 207 16.71 -11.06 -9.57
N GLU A 208 17.28 -10.41 -10.59
CA GLU A 208 18.54 -10.86 -11.15
C GLU A 208 19.67 -10.69 -10.11
N GLN A 209 20.47 -11.72 -9.90
CA GLN A 209 21.70 -11.59 -9.12
C GLN A 209 22.70 -10.75 -9.92
N PRO A 210 23.44 -9.82 -9.30
CA PRO A 210 24.62 -9.26 -9.95
C PRO A 210 25.56 -10.43 -10.29
N LYS A 211 25.90 -10.56 -11.58
CA LYS A 211 26.96 -11.45 -12.04
C LYS A 211 28.30 -11.07 -11.43
#